data_AF-A0A7C7APN9-F1
#
_entry.id   AF-A0A7C7APN9-F1
#
_cell.length_a   1.000
_cell.length_b   1.000
_cell.length_c   1.000
_cell.angle_alpha   90.00
_cell.angle_beta   90.00
_cell.angle_gamma   90.00
#
_symmetry.space_group_name_H-M   'P 1'
#
loop_
_entity.id
_entity.type
_entity.pdbx_description
1 polymer ?
#
loop_
_entity_poly.entity_id
_entity_poly.type
_entity_poly.pdbx_seq_one_letter_code
_entity_poly.pdbx_strand_id
1 'polypeptide(L)'
;MPELRITLLDSIGKKARALEAMTAELQLDKVHVVNARLEDHALQGIGYDLILCRAVKMEERYRHPLYRLLNKGGKVIFYKAIQSSDLDEYQPRLLHSEQYPWGSRSLWEVARKALA
;
A
#
# COMPACT_ATOMS: atom_id res chain seq x y z
N MET A 1 -23.04 2.06 -3.55
CA MET A 1 -21.95 1.26 -4.14
C MET A 1 -20.63 1.74 -3.55
N PRO A 2 -19.57 0.92 -3.43
CA PRO A 2 -18.29 1.44 -2.94
C PRO A 2 -17.74 2.43 -3.98
N GLU A 3 -17.62 3.70 -3.62
CA GLU A 3 -17.09 4.78 -4.48
C GLU A 3 -15.55 4.71 -4.66
N LEU A 4 -14.92 3.64 -4.16
CA LEU A 4 -13.47 3.51 -4.11
C LEU A 4 -12.89 3.15 -5.47
N ARG A 5 -11.87 3.89 -5.90
CA ARG A 5 -11.01 3.55 -7.05
C ARG A 5 -9.74 2.90 -6.52
N ILE A 6 -9.40 1.73 -7.03
CA ILE A 6 -8.29 0.92 -6.52
C ILE A 6 -7.26 0.72 -7.63
N THR A 7 -5.99 0.98 -7.32
CA THR A 7 -4.87 0.53 -8.15
C THR A 7 -4.16 -0.65 -7.47
N LEU A 8 -4.05 -1.76 -8.19
CA LEU A 8 -3.28 -2.94 -7.77
C LEU A 8 -1.90 -2.89 -8.47
N LEU A 9 -0.85 -2.62 -7.70
CA LEU A 9 0.51 -2.51 -8.21
C LEU A 9 1.32 -3.77 -7.89
N ASP A 10 1.91 -4.41 -8.90
CA ASP A 10 2.85 -5.52 -8.73
C ASP A 10 3.94 -5.47 -9.81
N SER A 11 5.20 -5.71 -9.46
CA SER A 11 6.32 -5.69 -10.42
C SER A 11 6.42 -6.96 -11.26
N ILE A 12 5.78 -8.06 -10.83
CA ILE A 12 5.84 -9.36 -11.50
C ILE A 12 4.70 -9.46 -12.51
N GLY A 13 5.01 -9.38 -13.80
CA GLY A 13 4.01 -9.37 -14.87
C GLY A 13 3.07 -10.58 -14.89
N LYS A 14 3.53 -11.77 -14.46
CA LYS A 14 2.64 -12.95 -14.30
C LYS A 14 1.53 -12.70 -13.27
N LYS A 15 1.83 -12.04 -12.16
CA LYS A 15 0.85 -11.71 -11.11
C LYS A 15 -0.11 -10.62 -11.60
N ALA A 16 0.41 -9.59 -12.25
CA ALA A 16 -0.40 -8.52 -12.83
C ALA A 16 -1.44 -9.08 -13.83
N ARG A 17 -1.02 -9.93 -14.77
CA ARG A 17 -1.95 -10.57 -15.73
C ARG A 17 -3.02 -11.44 -15.06
N ALA A 18 -2.65 -12.16 -13.99
CA ALA A 18 -3.62 -12.93 -13.23
C ALA A 18 -4.65 -12.01 -12.55
N LEU A 19 -4.21 -10.90 -11.97
CA LEU A 19 -5.10 -9.89 -11.39
C LEU A 19 -6.00 -9.25 -12.45
N GLU A 20 -5.48 -8.93 -13.64
CA GLU A 20 -6.27 -8.39 -14.75
C GLU A 20 -7.39 -9.35 -15.16
N ALA A 21 -7.08 -10.64 -15.30
CA ALA A 21 -8.07 -11.68 -15.61
C ALA A 21 -9.14 -11.79 -14.51
N MET A 22 -8.73 -11.77 -13.23
CA MET A 22 -9.67 -11.80 -12.09
C MET A 22 -10.57 -10.56 -12.06
N THR A 23 -10.02 -9.36 -12.29
CA THR A 23 -10.79 -8.12 -12.30
C THR A 23 -11.76 -8.04 -13.47
N ALA A 24 -11.40 -8.61 -14.62
CA ALA A 24 -12.25 -8.68 -15.79
C ALA A 24 -13.44 -9.64 -15.57
N GLU A 25 -13.17 -10.84 -15.05
CA GLU A 25 -14.21 -11.85 -14.76
C GLU A 25 -15.22 -11.35 -13.71
N LEU A 26 -14.73 -10.64 -12.70
CA LEU A 26 -15.55 -10.06 -11.63
C LEU A 26 -16.20 -8.72 -12.00
N GLN A 27 -15.95 -8.19 -13.21
CA GLN A 27 -16.49 -6.92 -13.71
C GLN A 27 -16.21 -5.74 -12.74
N LEU A 28 -14.97 -5.63 -12.27
CA LEU A 28 -14.55 -4.62 -11.30
C LEU A 28 -14.10 -3.31 -11.97
N ASP A 29 -15.05 -2.52 -12.47
CA ASP A 29 -14.78 -1.33 -13.30
C ASP A 29 -13.94 -0.22 -12.64
N LYS A 30 -13.91 -0.18 -11.30
CA LYS A 30 -13.13 0.81 -10.51
C LYS A 30 -11.79 0.27 -10.02
N VAL A 31 -11.36 -0.90 -10.50
CA VAL A 31 -10.08 -1.52 -10.14
C VAL A 31 -9.17 -1.56 -11.36
N HIS A 32 -7.97 -1.02 -11.22
CA HIS A 32 -6.96 -1.00 -12.27
C HIS A 32 -5.71 -1.73 -11.82
N VAL A 33 -5.15 -2.58 -12.68
CA VAL A 33 -3.89 -3.27 -12.42
C VAL A 33 -2.76 -2.52 -13.10
N VAL A 34 -1.64 -2.37 -12.41
CA VAL A 34 -0.42 -1.74 -12.94
C VAL A 34 0.74 -2.70 -12.72
N ASN A 35 1.41 -3.08 -13.83
CA ASN A 35 2.64 -3.84 -13.76
C ASN A 35 3.86 -2.90 -13.77
N ALA A 36 4.29 -2.46 -12.58
CA ALA A 36 5.45 -1.60 -12.43
C ALA A 36 6.10 -1.81 -11.05
N ARG A 37 7.33 -1.32 -10.89
CA ARG A 37 7.92 -1.13 -9.56
C ARG A 37 7.35 0.13 -8.91
N LEU A 38 7.48 0.21 -7.59
CA LEU A 38 7.00 1.36 -6.81
C LEU A 38 7.66 2.66 -7.27
N GLU A 39 8.97 2.61 -7.49
CA GLU A 39 9.80 3.73 -7.88
C GLU A 39 9.38 4.30 -9.24
N ASP A 40 9.14 3.42 -10.23
CA ASP A 40 8.71 3.81 -11.57
C ASP A 40 7.29 4.38 -11.58
N HIS A 41 6.40 3.78 -10.79
CA HIS A 41 5.02 4.25 -10.65
C HIS A 41 4.95 5.63 -10.00
N ALA A 42 5.83 5.91 -9.03
CA ALA A 42 5.92 7.20 -8.36
C ALA A 42 6.35 8.36 -9.27
N LEU A 43 6.85 8.07 -10.48
CA LEU A 43 7.22 9.09 -11.48
C LEU A 43 6.05 9.51 -12.38
N GLN A 44 4.91 8.83 -12.33
CA GLN A 44 3.76 9.08 -13.21
C GLN A 44 2.92 10.31 -12.83
N GLY A 45 3.24 11.00 -11.73
CA GLY A 45 2.47 12.17 -11.25
C GLY A 45 1.09 11.83 -10.69
N ILE A 46 0.85 10.56 -10.36
CA ILE A 46 -0.41 10.06 -9.78
C ILE A 46 -0.36 10.20 -8.24
N GLY A 47 -1.50 10.49 -7.63
CA GLY A 47 -1.65 10.61 -6.18
C GLY A 47 -2.80 9.79 -5.62
N TYR A 48 -2.57 9.21 -4.44
CA TYR A 48 -3.48 8.34 -3.70
C TYR A 48 -3.77 8.92 -2.31
N ASP A 49 -5.00 8.78 -1.84
CA ASP A 49 -5.39 9.16 -0.48
C ASP A 49 -4.95 8.11 0.55
N LEU A 50 -4.86 6.85 0.10
CA LEU A 50 -4.53 5.69 0.91
C LEU A 50 -3.66 4.73 0.10
N ILE A 51 -2.54 4.30 0.67
CA ILE A 51 -1.71 3.21 0.15
C ILE A 51 -1.73 2.07 1.17
N LEU A 52 -1.99 0.84 0.73
CA LEU A 52 -1.90 -0.34 1.59
C LEU A 52 -0.65 -1.15 1.24
N CYS A 53 0.27 -1.24 2.20
CA CYS A 53 1.44 -2.10 2.13
C CYS A 53 1.21 -3.36 2.97
N ARG A 54 0.96 -4.48 2.30
CA ARG A 54 0.87 -5.80 2.94
C ARG A 54 2.18 -6.56 2.73
N ALA A 55 2.75 -7.08 3.81
CA ALA A 55 3.91 -7.99 3.79
C ALA A 55 5.20 -7.39 3.17
N VAL A 56 5.35 -6.06 3.19
CA VAL A 56 6.58 -5.35 2.77
C VAL A 56 7.24 -4.76 4.01
N LYS A 57 8.55 -4.99 4.17
CA LYS A 57 9.37 -4.26 5.13
C LYS A 57 9.57 -2.85 4.58
N MET A 58 9.34 -1.83 5.40
CA MET A 58 9.65 -0.47 5.05
C MET A 58 11.18 -0.33 4.96
N GLU A 59 11.66 0.05 3.79
CA GLU A 59 13.05 0.33 3.50
C GLU A 59 13.17 1.81 3.13
N GLU A 60 14.32 2.42 3.41
CA GLU A 60 14.55 3.85 3.14
C GLU A 60 14.31 4.22 1.67
N ARG A 61 14.62 3.30 0.73
CA ARG A 61 14.35 3.50 -0.71
C ARG A 61 12.87 3.69 -1.05
N TYR A 62 11.95 3.23 -0.20
CA TYR A 62 10.51 3.35 -0.43
C TYR A 62 9.92 4.64 0.13
N ARG A 63 10.65 5.35 0.99
CA ARG A 63 10.20 6.59 1.63
C ARG A 63 9.76 7.63 0.61
N HIS A 64 10.65 7.99 -0.31
CA HIS A 64 10.38 9.03 -1.30
C HIS A 64 9.33 8.62 -2.35
N PRO A 65 9.36 7.40 -2.92
CA PRO A 65 8.28 6.93 -3.77
C PRO A 65 6.89 6.96 -3.11
N LEU A 66 6.77 6.50 -1.86
CA LEU A 66 5.50 6.55 -1.11
C LEU A 66 5.07 7.99 -0.86
N TYR A 67 6.00 8.89 -0.48
CA TYR A 67 5.70 10.31 -0.29
C TYR A 67 5.13 10.96 -1.57
N ARG A 68 5.72 10.66 -2.73
CA ARG A 68 5.29 11.19 -4.04
C ARG A 68 3.92 10.68 -4.45
N LEU A 69 3.64 9.41 -4.19
CA LEU A 69 2.38 8.76 -4.51
C LEU A 69 1.23 9.15 -3.59
N LEU A 70 1.46 9.86 -2.49
CA LEU A 70 0.39 10.31 -1.61
C LEU A 70 -0.07 11.73 -1.93
N ASN A 71 -1.39 11.91 -2.02
CA ASN A 71 -2.03 13.23 -2.00
C ASN A 71 -1.73 13.97 -0.69
N LYS A 72 -1.93 15.29 -0.66
CA LYS A 72 -1.89 16.05 0.60
C LYS A 72 -2.89 15.44 1.60
N GLY A 73 -2.41 15.12 2.81
CA GLY A 73 -3.22 14.44 3.83
C GLY A 73 -3.34 12.92 3.66
N GLY A 74 -2.80 12.36 2.58
CA GLY A 74 -2.78 10.92 2.34
C GLY A 74 -1.90 10.16 3.35
N LYS A 75 -2.09 8.86 3.39
CA LYS A 75 -1.45 7.97 4.38
C LYS A 75 -1.13 6.59 3.82
N VAL A 76 -0.11 5.96 4.39
CA VAL A 76 0.23 4.55 4.16
C VAL A 76 -0.28 3.72 5.33
N ILE A 77 -0.94 2.60 5.03
CA ILE A 77 -1.31 1.58 6.00
C ILE A 77 -0.40 0.37 5.80
N PHE A 78 0.27 -0.03 6.87
CA PHE A 78 1.09 -1.23 6.90
C PHE A 78 0.35 -2.33 7.66
N TYR A 79 0.14 -3.47 7.00
CA TYR A 79 -0.36 -4.69 7.64
C TYR A 79 0.82 -5.57 8.06
N LYS A 80 1.00 -5.76 9.38
CA LYS A 80 2.15 -6.47 9.97
C LYS A 80 1.72 -7.48 11.02
N ALA A 81 2.54 -8.51 11.24
CA ALA A 81 2.25 -9.54 12.25
C ALA A 81 2.55 -9.05 13.68
N ILE A 82 3.80 -8.71 13.98
CA ILE A 82 4.19 -8.30 15.34
C ILE A 82 5.25 -7.19 15.28
N GLN A 83 6.30 -7.36 14.46
CA GLN A 83 7.37 -6.37 14.35
C GLN A 83 6.95 -5.23 13.42
N SER A 84 6.92 -4.03 13.97
CA SER A 84 6.75 -2.75 13.26
C SER A 84 7.96 -1.83 13.43
N SER A 85 9.09 -2.35 13.91
CA SER A 85 10.26 -1.53 14.23
C SER A 85 10.86 -0.83 13.02
N ASP A 86 10.64 -1.38 11.82
CA ASP A 86 10.96 -0.72 10.55
C ASP A 86 10.11 0.53 10.26
N LEU A 87 9.10 0.81 11.09
CA LEU A 87 8.26 1.99 11.00
C LEU A 87 8.56 3.05 12.05
N ASP A 88 9.35 2.74 13.09
CA ASP A 88 9.50 3.59 14.29
C ASP A 88 9.94 5.02 13.96
N GLU A 89 10.84 5.17 12.99
CA GLU A 89 11.34 6.46 12.50
C GLU A 89 10.26 7.35 11.87
N TYR A 90 9.14 6.76 11.45
CA TYR A 90 8.05 7.44 10.75
C TYR A 90 6.84 7.71 11.65
N GLN A 91 7.02 7.68 12.98
CA GLN A 91 5.99 8.01 13.98
C GLN A 91 4.66 7.28 13.72
N PRO A 92 4.66 5.95 13.65
CA PRO A 92 3.51 5.19 13.19
C PRO A 92 2.39 5.22 14.24
N ARG A 93 1.14 5.31 13.77
CA ARG A 93 -0.05 5.21 14.63
C ARG A 93 -0.68 3.83 14.50
N LEU A 94 -0.78 3.10 15.61
CA LEU A 94 -1.54 1.85 15.63
C LEU A 94 -3.03 2.15 15.38
N LEU A 95 -3.61 1.56 14.34
CA LEU A 95 -5.05 1.69 14.04
C LEU A 95 -5.86 0.53 14.59
N HIS A 96 -5.32 -0.68 14.46
CA HIS A 96 -5.98 -1.92 14.88
C HIS A 96 -4.92 -2.96 15.23
N SER A 97 -5.23 -3.80 16.23
CA SER A 97 -4.44 -4.99 16.54
C SER A 97 -5.37 -6.11 16.97
N GLU A 98 -5.13 -7.31 16.46
CA GLU A 98 -5.96 -8.48 16.75
C GLU A 98 -5.08 -9.71 16.97
N GLN A 99 -5.45 -10.49 17.97
CA GLN A 99 -4.78 -11.74 18.32
C GLN A 99 -5.52 -12.92 17.68
N TYR A 100 -4.81 -13.70 16.87
CA TYR A 100 -5.33 -14.95 16.32
C TYR A 100 -4.57 -16.15 16.90
N PRO A 101 -5.11 -17.39 16.78
CA PRO A 101 -4.38 -18.61 17.14
C PRO A 101 -3.04 -18.76 16.42
N TRP A 102 -2.88 -18.17 15.23
CA TRP A 102 -1.65 -18.16 14.42
C TRP A 102 -0.82 -16.87 14.55
N GLY A 103 -1.01 -16.14 15.66
CA GLY A 103 -0.27 -14.92 15.99
C GLY A 103 -1.04 -13.63 15.75
N SER A 104 -0.47 -12.53 16.22
CA SER A 104 -1.10 -11.20 16.15
C SER A 104 -1.04 -10.62 14.75
N ARG A 105 -1.95 -9.72 14.41
CA ARG A 105 -1.90 -8.88 13.21
C ARG A 105 -2.31 -7.46 13.57
N SER A 106 -1.60 -6.48 13.02
CA SER A 106 -1.81 -5.07 13.30
C SER A 106 -1.80 -4.23 12.03
N LEU A 107 -2.61 -3.17 12.04
CA LEU A 107 -2.62 -2.11 11.03
C LEU A 107 -1.96 -0.86 11.61
N TRP A 108 -0.88 -0.42 10.96
CA TRP A 108 -0.13 0.77 11.34
C TRP A 108 -0.29 1.85 10.27
N GLU A 109 -0.60 3.07 10.68
CA GLU A 109 -0.71 4.23 9.82
C GLU A 109 0.57 5.07 9.88
N VAL A 110 1.10 5.42 8.71
CA VAL A 110 2.15 6.43 8.54
C VAL A 110 1.59 7.56 7.69
N ALA A 111 1.56 8.77 8.26
CA ALA A 111 1.08 9.95 7.57
C ALA A 111 2.11 10.41 6.52
N ARG A 112 1.65 10.96 5.38
CA ARG A 112 2.55 11.51 4.33
C ARG A 112 3.63 12.44 4.89
N LYS A 113 3.29 13.28 5.86
CA LYS A 113 4.23 14.23 6.49
C LYS A 113 5.42 13.56 7.19
N ALA A 114 5.26 12.32 7.65
CA ALA A 114 6.31 11.55 8.29
C ALA A 114 7.27 10.90 7.29
N LEU A 115 6.89 10.87 6.00
CA LEU A 115 7.75 10.39 4.91
C LEU A 115 8.54 11.52 4.22
N ALA A 116 8.29 12.78 4.59
CA ALA A 116 8.93 13.96 3.99
C ALA A 116 10.43 14.00 4.30
#